data_AF-A0A1G4JI04-F1
#
_entry.id   AF-A0A1G4JI04-F1
#
_cell.length_a   1.000
_cell.length_b   1.000
_cell.length_c   1.000
_cell.angle_alpha   90.00
_cell.angle_beta   90.00
_cell.angle_gamma   90.00
#
_symmetry.space_group_name_H-M   'P 1'
#
loop_
_entity.id
_entity.type
_entity.pdbx_description
1 polymer ?
#
loop_
_entity_poly.entity_id
_entity_poly.type
_entity_poly.pdbx_seq_one_letter_code
_entity_poly.pdbx_strand_id
1 'polypeptide(L)'
;MASSNDHSPQNSDVEGTNPELSTNLPSEFSASAFQALMIDQLAKIQEQNEGLKTRIVQLEQDQREFYIDTCKKLERGARSADKSAHELNAMKEVFKEIVGVMSGERVRFLDHSGENVTTQEAANISESLLLSSNHESVRRRQEAVMYRDSRALDTLHVLKQEDTDIWSRLNHPDFAAPSAQTESSDYAGDQNENIQDRAANYKMNRLLKTVTDVAREYFEGLQGQPSVMALERRFGPSWRCRPSERSFFAKRMQIINRIVDIKKHPSKYNLPDGITRKKAIRVVENMRLGNNSFHGQATRMTLNQLYIYLAKKMDTPNDYSLQLLEFARPRRDLLLEKRNEDTQSTQPGSSSNDLEEESRANPGPNSEENDSQSPRREALENAVTGLRV
;
A
#
# COMPACT_ATOMS: atom_id res chain seq x y z
N MET A 1 -19.52 -29.07 -12.66
CA MET A 1 -20.02 -29.51 -13.98
C MET A 1 -18.84 -30.11 -14.71
N ALA A 2 -18.62 -31.40 -14.51
CA ALA A 2 -17.53 -32.17 -15.09
C ALA A 2 -18.15 -33.09 -16.15
N SER A 3 -17.71 -32.96 -17.40
CA SER A 3 -18.09 -33.87 -18.48
C SER A 3 -17.15 -35.07 -18.44
N SER A 4 -17.73 -36.23 -18.10
CA SER A 4 -17.12 -37.54 -18.26
C SER A 4 -16.86 -37.82 -19.74
N ASN A 5 -15.61 -38.10 -20.10
CA ASN A 5 -15.28 -38.62 -21.42
C ASN A 5 -14.96 -40.10 -21.26
N ASP A 6 -15.97 -40.90 -21.52
CA ASP A 6 -15.94 -42.35 -21.52
C ASP A 6 -15.43 -42.79 -22.91
N HIS A 7 -14.28 -43.47 -22.96
CA HIS A 7 -13.74 -44.06 -24.18
C HIS A 7 -13.43 -45.53 -23.90
N SER A 8 -14.45 -46.35 -24.17
CA SER A 8 -14.29 -47.79 -24.41
C SER A 8 -13.64 -48.02 -25.78
N PRO A 9 -12.56 -48.81 -25.89
CA PRO A 9 -12.15 -49.33 -27.18
C PRO A 9 -12.91 -50.64 -27.46
N GLN A 10 -13.66 -50.63 -28.57
CA GLN A 10 -14.24 -51.81 -29.18
C GLN A 10 -13.12 -52.69 -29.77
N ASN A 11 -12.98 -53.91 -29.24
CA ASN A 11 -12.22 -54.98 -29.87
C ASN A 11 -13.11 -55.59 -30.97
N SER A 12 -12.72 -55.42 -32.22
CA SER A 12 -13.28 -56.15 -33.36
C SER A 12 -12.43 -57.39 -33.64
N ASP A 13 -13.12 -58.52 -33.72
CA ASP A 13 -12.68 -59.84 -34.12
C ASP A 13 -11.80 -59.85 -35.38
N VAL A 14 -10.71 -60.62 -35.33
CA VAL A 14 -10.08 -61.20 -36.53
C VAL A 14 -9.77 -62.66 -36.23
N GLU A 15 -10.62 -63.54 -36.77
CA GLU A 15 -10.39 -64.98 -36.85
C GLU A 15 -9.25 -65.31 -37.83
N GLY A 16 -8.32 -66.15 -37.37
CA GLY A 16 -7.96 -67.39 -38.04
C GLY A 16 -7.09 -67.34 -39.30
N THR A 17 -5.79 -67.65 -39.15
CA THR A 17 -5.16 -68.72 -39.95
C THR A 17 -3.90 -69.26 -39.25
N ASN A 18 -3.96 -70.53 -38.84
CA ASN A 18 -2.80 -71.32 -38.42
C ASN A 18 -1.86 -71.55 -39.62
N PRO A 19 -0.54 -71.59 -39.35
CA PRO A 19 0.25 -72.69 -39.87
C PRO A 19 0.98 -73.41 -38.73
N GLU A 20 0.75 -74.71 -38.64
CA GLU A 20 1.64 -75.65 -37.96
C GLU A 20 3.05 -75.51 -38.54
N LEU A 21 4.04 -75.26 -37.69
CA LEU A 21 5.43 -75.57 -38.00
C LEU A 21 6.23 -75.89 -36.72
N SER A 22 6.39 -77.18 -36.49
CA SER A 22 7.61 -77.86 -36.04
C SER A 22 8.47 -77.22 -34.95
N THR A 23 8.31 -77.76 -33.73
CA THR A 23 9.38 -78.35 -32.92
C THR A 23 10.80 -77.79 -33.13
N ASN A 24 11.15 -76.80 -32.33
CA ASN A 24 12.47 -76.64 -31.71
C ASN A 24 12.26 -75.77 -30.48
N LEU A 25 12.04 -76.40 -29.33
CA LEU A 25 12.05 -75.73 -28.03
C LEU A 25 13.50 -75.30 -27.73
N PRO A 26 13.83 -74.01 -27.71
CA PRO A 26 15.10 -73.56 -27.15
C PRO A 26 15.02 -73.77 -25.64
N SER A 27 15.44 -74.95 -25.20
CA SER A 27 15.51 -75.39 -23.81
C SER A 27 16.63 -74.68 -23.06
N GLU A 28 16.63 -73.34 -23.06
CA GLU A 28 17.44 -72.51 -22.17
C GLU A 28 17.08 -71.01 -22.34
N PHE A 29 15.80 -70.65 -22.17
CA PHE A 29 15.54 -69.32 -21.62
C PHE A 29 16.15 -69.33 -20.22
N SER A 30 17.41 -68.86 -20.12
CA SER A 30 18.15 -68.89 -18.86
C SER A 30 17.28 -68.25 -17.78
N ALA A 31 17.13 -68.92 -16.64
CA ALA A 31 16.35 -68.40 -15.51
C ALA A 31 16.77 -66.96 -15.14
N SER A 32 18.02 -66.61 -15.44
CA SER A 32 18.59 -65.27 -15.33
C SER A 32 17.89 -64.21 -16.20
N ALA A 33 17.52 -64.52 -17.45
CA ALA A 33 16.85 -63.56 -18.33
C ALA A 33 15.42 -63.25 -17.86
N PHE A 34 14.71 -64.28 -17.39
CA PHE A 34 13.39 -64.10 -16.79
C PHE A 34 13.47 -63.30 -15.47
N GLN A 35 14.46 -63.61 -14.62
CA GLN A 35 14.69 -62.87 -13.38
C GLN A 35 15.00 -61.39 -13.63
N ALA A 36 15.81 -61.07 -14.65
CA ALA A 36 16.09 -59.69 -15.03
C ALA A 36 14.82 -58.95 -15.49
N LEU A 37 13.97 -59.59 -16.31
CA LEU A 37 12.70 -59.00 -16.74
C LEU A 37 11.76 -58.75 -15.53
N MET A 38 11.69 -59.68 -14.58
CA MET A 38 10.90 -59.50 -13.36
C MET A 38 11.39 -58.33 -12.50
N ILE A 39 12.71 -58.16 -12.37
CA ILE A 39 13.30 -57.01 -11.66
C ILE A 39 12.98 -55.70 -12.37
N ASP A 40 13.09 -55.66 -13.70
CA ASP A 40 12.75 -54.47 -14.51
C ASP A 40 11.27 -54.08 -14.37
N GLN A 41 10.36 -55.07 -14.43
CA GLN A 41 8.93 -54.83 -14.21
C GLN A 41 8.64 -54.35 -12.78
N LEU A 42 9.29 -54.93 -11.76
CA LEU A 42 9.16 -54.47 -10.38
C LEU A 42 9.68 -53.04 -10.19
N ALA A 43 10.82 -52.70 -10.82
CA ALA A 43 11.37 -51.35 -10.78
C ALA A 43 10.42 -50.33 -11.44
N LYS A 44 9.83 -50.69 -12.59
CA LYS A 44 8.84 -49.85 -13.27
C LYS A 44 7.57 -49.64 -12.44
N ILE A 45 7.06 -50.68 -11.78
CA ILE A 45 5.93 -50.57 -10.86
C ILE A 45 6.29 -49.67 -9.66
N GLN A 46 7.50 -49.80 -9.13
CA GLN A 46 7.98 -48.97 -8.03
C GLN A 46 8.08 -47.49 -8.43
N GLU A 47 8.64 -47.19 -9.61
CA GLU A 47 8.69 -45.84 -10.16
C GLU A 47 7.29 -45.24 -10.35
N GLN A 48 6.35 -46.02 -10.92
CA GLN A 48 4.96 -45.60 -11.05
C GLN A 48 4.30 -45.30 -9.71
N ASN A 49 4.56 -46.13 -8.68
CA ASN A 49 4.05 -45.91 -7.33
C ASN A 49 4.61 -44.64 -6.68
N GLU A 50 5.91 -44.36 -6.84
CA GLU A 50 6.52 -43.10 -6.36
C GLU A 50 5.96 -41.88 -7.11
N GLY A 51 5.72 -42.00 -8.41
CA GLY A 51 5.06 -40.97 -9.22
C GLY A 51 3.62 -40.70 -8.75
N LEU A 52 2.86 -41.75 -8.45
CA LEU A 52 1.49 -41.64 -7.91
C LEU A 52 1.50 -41.00 -6.52
N LYS A 53 2.41 -41.39 -5.62
CA LYS A 53 2.55 -40.78 -4.29
C LYS A 53 2.82 -39.28 -4.40
N THR A 54 3.75 -38.88 -5.26
CA THR A 54 4.07 -37.47 -5.49
C THR A 54 2.85 -36.69 -6.00
N ARG A 55 2.09 -37.25 -6.94
CA ARG A 55 0.85 -36.64 -7.43
C ARG A 55 -0.23 -36.52 -6.35
N ILE A 56 -0.36 -37.53 -5.47
CA ILE A 56 -1.29 -37.47 -4.34
C ILE A 56 -0.93 -36.32 -3.39
N VAL A 57 0.35 -36.21 -3.02
CA VAL A 57 0.83 -35.12 -2.14
C VAL A 57 0.59 -33.75 -2.78
N GLN A 58 0.85 -33.60 -4.09
CA GLN A 58 0.58 -32.37 -4.81
C GLN A 58 -0.91 -32.02 -4.81
N LEU A 59 -1.78 -33.00 -5.09
CA LEU A 59 -3.24 -32.79 -5.07
C LEU A 59 -3.75 -32.40 -3.68
N GLU A 60 -3.21 -32.98 -2.61
CA GLU A 60 -3.53 -32.58 -1.24
C GLU A 60 -3.13 -31.13 -0.96
N GLN A 61 -1.96 -30.71 -1.43
CA GLN A 61 -1.49 -29.33 -1.28
C GLN A 61 -2.39 -28.36 -2.05
N ASP A 62 -2.69 -28.66 -3.31
CA ASP A 62 -3.56 -27.83 -4.16
C ASP A 62 -4.96 -27.68 -3.55
N GLN A 63 -5.52 -28.76 -2.98
CA GLN A 63 -6.80 -28.72 -2.26
C GLN A 63 -6.74 -27.83 -1.01
N ARG A 64 -5.67 -27.90 -0.23
CA ARG A 64 -5.48 -27.04 0.95
C ARG A 64 -5.38 -25.58 0.55
N GLU A 65 -4.62 -25.27 -0.50
CA GLU A 65 -4.48 -23.91 -1.01
C GLU A 65 -5.81 -23.35 -1.54
N PHE A 66 -6.54 -24.15 -2.30
CA PHE A 66 -7.88 -23.81 -2.79
C PHE A 66 -8.86 -23.52 -1.63
N TYR A 67 -8.84 -24.35 -0.59
CA TYR A 67 -9.66 -24.16 0.60
C TYR A 67 -9.33 -22.83 1.30
N ILE A 68 -8.04 -22.56 1.53
CA ILE A 68 -7.59 -21.32 2.17
C ILE A 68 -7.99 -20.08 1.35
N ASP A 69 -7.83 -20.10 0.02
CA ASP A 69 -8.23 -18.99 -0.84
C ASP A 69 -9.75 -18.77 -0.81
N THR A 70 -10.52 -19.85 -0.82
CA THR A 70 -12.00 -19.80 -0.73
C THR A 70 -12.44 -19.19 0.60
N CYS A 71 -11.86 -19.61 1.72
CA CYS A 71 -12.13 -19.00 3.03
C CYS A 71 -11.79 -17.50 3.06
N LYS A 72 -10.64 -17.10 2.49
CA LYS A 72 -10.25 -15.68 2.39
C LYS A 72 -11.19 -14.86 1.50
N LYS A 73 -11.73 -15.45 0.43
CA LYS A 73 -12.76 -14.81 -0.41
C LYS A 73 -14.06 -14.65 0.35
N LEU A 74 -14.52 -15.69 1.05
CA LEU A 74 -15.72 -15.65 1.88
C LEU A 74 -15.60 -14.59 2.99
N GLU A 75 -14.45 -14.53 3.67
CA GLU A 75 -14.20 -13.55 4.73
C GLU A 75 -14.23 -12.11 4.20
N ARG A 76 -13.68 -11.86 3.00
CA ARG A 76 -13.78 -10.55 2.32
C ARG A 76 -15.22 -10.21 1.98
N GLY A 77 -16.00 -11.19 1.52
CA GLY A 77 -17.43 -11.04 1.26
C GLY A 77 -18.21 -10.67 2.53
N ALA A 78 -17.99 -11.39 3.62
CA ALA A 78 -18.62 -11.13 4.92
C ALA A 78 -18.29 -9.72 5.44
N ARG A 79 -17.02 -9.30 5.41
CA ARG A 79 -16.62 -7.94 5.81
C ARG A 79 -17.26 -6.86 4.94
N SER A 80 -17.45 -7.12 3.65
CA SER A 80 -18.14 -6.19 2.75
C SER A 80 -19.63 -6.10 3.10
N ALA A 81 -20.28 -7.23 3.38
CA ALA A 81 -21.68 -7.29 3.80
C ALA A 81 -21.90 -6.55 5.13
N ASP A 82 -21.01 -6.75 6.11
CA ASP A 82 -21.05 -6.01 7.38
C ASP A 82 -20.95 -4.51 7.15
N LYS A 83 -20.04 -4.06 6.28
CA LYS A 83 -19.91 -2.64 5.94
C LYS A 83 -21.19 -2.08 5.34
N SER A 84 -21.79 -2.79 4.37
CA SER A 84 -23.06 -2.39 3.77
C SER A 84 -24.21 -2.37 4.78
N ALA A 85 -24.26 -3.30 5.73
CA ALA A 85 -25.25 -3.29 6.81
C ALA A 85 -25.10 -2.06 7.72
N HIS A 86 -23.87 -1.64 8.02
CA HIS A 86 -23.63 -0.41 8.79
C HIS A 86 -24.06 0.85 8.01
N GLU A 87 -23.78 0.91 6.71
CA GLU A 87 -24.20 2.03 5.84
C GLU A 87 -25.74 2.12 5.74
N LEU A 88 -26.42 0.97 5.60
CA LEU A 88 -27.88 0.91 5.61
C LEU A 88 -28.47 1.34 6.96
N ASN A 89 -27.84 0.96 8.08
CA ASN A 89 -28.27 1.41 9.40
C ASN A 89 -28.09 2.92 9.57
N ALA A 90 -26.98 3.49 9.10
CA ALA A 90 -26.79 4.94 9.10
C ALA A 90 -27.85 5.66 8.26
N MET A 91 -28.15 5.14 7.06
CA MET A 91 -29.21 5.68 6.20
C MET A 91 -30.59 5.59 6.84
N LYS A 92 -30.88 4.50 7.57
CA LYS A 92 -32.13 4.34 8.33
C LYS A 92 -32.30 5.43 9.39
N GLU A 93 -31.24 5.79 10.10
CA GLU A 93 -31.31 6.86 11.11
C GLU A 93 -31.55 8.24 10.47
N VAL A 94 -30.92 8.53 9.33
CA VAL A 94 -31.22 9.75 8.55
C VAL A 94 -32.68 9.75 8.09
N PHE A 95 -33.20 8.62 7.61
CA PHE A 95 -34.60 8.54 7.18
C PHE A 95 -35.58 8.76 8.33
N LYS A 96 -35.31 8.19 9.51
CA LYS A 96 -36.11 8.48 10.72
C LYS A 96 -36.12 9.96 11.06
N GLU A 97 -34.98 10.64 10.94
CA GLU A 97 -34.87 12.08 11.15
C GLU A 97 -35.73 12.87 10.15
N ILE A 98 -35.67 12.54 8.86
CA ILE A 98 -36.50 13.16 7.82
C ILE A 98 -38.00 12.95 8.12
N VAL A 99 -38.40 11.71 8.44
CA VAL A 99 -39.79 11.38 8.78
C VAL A 99 -40.25 12.12 10.04
N GLY A 100 -39.39 12.25 11.06
CA GLY A 100 -39.69 13.02 12.28
C GLY A 100 -39.89 14.52 12.01
N VAL A 101 -39.17 15.09 11.06
CA VAL A 101 -39.39 16.47 10.59
C VAL A 101 -40.70 16.58 9.82
N MET A 102 -40.95 15.69 8.85
CA MET A 102 -42.14 15.72 8.00
C MET A 102 -43.44 15.46 8.77
N SER A 103 -43.41 14.61 9.79
CA SER A 103 -44.57 14.30 10.63
C SER A 103 -44.86 15.38 11.68
N GLY A 104 -43.99 16.39 11.81
CA GLY A 104 -44.10 17.43 12.85
C GLY A 104 -43.75 16.94 14.26
N GLU A 105 -43.33 15.68 14.43
CA GLU A 105 -42.91 15.13 15.73
C GLU A 105 -41.66 15.84 16.28
N ARG A 106 -40.77 16.31 15.39
CA ARG A 106 -39.63 17.19 15.75
C ARG A 106 -39.90 18.68 15.69
N VAL A 107 -40.98 19.12 15.04
CA VAL A 107 -41.33 20.56 14.87
C VAL A 107 -42.19 21.02 16.06
N ARG A 108 -41.83 20.64 17.29
CA ARG A 108 -42.54 21.06 18.51
C ARG A 108 -41.76 22.02 19.41
N PHE A 109 -40.55 22.42 19.05
CA PHE A 109 -39.70 23.29 19.89
C PHE A 109 -39.13 24.53 19.19
N LEU A 110 -39.63 24.88 18.00
CA LEU A 110 -39.21 26.06 17.26
C LEU A 110 -40.26 27.17 17.29
N ASP A 111 -40.92 27.34 18.44
CA ASP A 111 -41.46 28.65 18.81
C ASP A 111 -40.42 29.33 19.72
N HIS A 112 -39.41 29.93 19.11
CA HIS A 112 -38.34 30.66 19.81
C HIS A 112 -38.72 32.11 20.14
N SER A 113 -40.01 32.42 20.26
CA SER A 113 -40.43 33.78 20.61
C SER A 113 -40.33 34.09 22.11
N GLY A 114 -39.92 33.17 22.99
CA GLY A 114 -39.87 33.49 24.42
C GLY A 114 -39.10 32.60 25.40
N GLU A 115 -38.26 31.65 24.99
CA GLU A 115 -37.60 30.75 25.96
C GLU A 115 -36.07 30.90 25.96
N ASN A 116 -35.57 31.64 26.95
CA ASN A 116 -34.15 31.70 27.29
C ASN A 116 -33.70 30.30 27.69
N VAL A 117 -32.91 29.64 26.85
CA VAL A 117 -32.18 28.41 27.23
C VAL A 117 -31.34 28.75 28.46
N THR A 118 -31.74 28.21 29.60
CA THR A 118 -31.02 28.43 30.85
C THR A 118 -29.67 27.71 30.77
N THR A 119 -28.64 28.30 31.37
CA THR A 119 -27.29 27.71 31.45
C THR A 119 -27.28 26.28 32.03
N GLN A 120 -28.32 25.92 32.79
CA GLN A 120 -28.55 24.58 33.32
C GLN A 120 -28.89 23.54 32.22
N GLU A 121 -29.69 23.90 31.21
CA GLU A 121 -30.06 22.99 30.12
C GLU A 121 -28.91 22.79 29.13
N ALA A 122 -28.10 23.83 28.90
CA ALA A 122 -26.87 23.72 28.12
C ALA A 122 -25.85 22.75 28.78
N ALA A 123 -25.81 22.71 30.11
CA ALA A 123 -24.98 21.75 30.86
C ALA A 123 -25.50 20.29 30.69
N ASN A 124 -26.82 20.09 30.68
CA ASN A 124 -27.41 18.75 30.49
C ASN A 124 -27.19 18.20 29.06
N ILE A 125 -27.07 19.06 28.05
CA ILE A 125 -26.75 18.65 26.67
C ILE A 125 -25.28 18.17 26.59
N SER A 126 -24.38 18.73 27.40
CA SER A 126 -22.98 18.30 27.49
C SER A 126 -22.82 16.91 28.14
N GLU A 127 -23.75 16.53 29.01
CA GLU A 127 -23.80 15.19 29.64
C GLU A 127 -24.51 14.12 28.78
N SER A 128 -24.90 14.44 27.54
CA SER A 128 -25.60 13.49 26.67
C SER A 128 -24.78 12.20 26.46
N LEU A 129 -25.25 11.13 27.07
CA LEU A 129 -24.73 9.75 27.07
C LEU A 129 -24.40 9.20 25.66
N LEU A 130 -25.00 9.78 24.62
CA LEU A 130 -24.74 9.42 23.23
C LEU A 130 -23.38 9.90 22.73
N LEU A 131 -22.93 11.09 23.14
CA LEU A 131 -21.64 11.64 22.73
C LEU A 131 -20.49 10.93 23.46
N SER A 132 -20.65 10.67 24.76
CA SER A 132 -19.66 9.91 25.54
C SER A 132 -19.53 8.47 25.04
N SER A 133 -20.64 7.79 24.73
CA SER A 133 -20.63 6.45 24.13
C SER A 133 -19.92 6.40 22.76
N ASN A 134 -20.14 7.42 21.92
CA ASN A 134 -19.46 7.51 20.62
C ASN A 134 -17.95 7.72 20.76
N HIS A 135 -17.51 8.57 21.70
CA HIS A 135 -16.09 8.76 21.97
C HIS A 135 -15.40 7.50 22.50
N GLU A 136 -16.08 6.72 23.34
CA GLU A 136 -15.54 5.48 23.89
C GLU A 136 -15.41 4.38 22.82
N SER A 137 -16.40 4.26 21.93
CA SER A 137 -16.37 3.38 20.76
C SER A 137 -15.18 3.67 19.84
N VAL A 138 -14.93 4.96 19.54
CA VAL A 138 -13.79 5.38 18.71
C VAL A 138 -12.46 5.05 19.39
N ARG A 139 -12.37 5.24 20.71
CA ARG A 139 -11.16 4.93 21.48
C ARG A 139 -10.86 3.43 21.50
N ARG A 140 -11.85 2.57 21.76
CA ARG A 140 -11.68 1.10 21.71
C ARG A 140 -11.24 0.62 20.31
N ARG A 141 -11.80 1.22 19.26
CA ARG A 141 -11.40 0.90 17.88
C ARG A 141 -9.94 1.29 17.59
N GLN A 142 -9.46 2.43 18.11
CA GLN A 142 -8.05 2.81 17.98
C GLN A 142 -7.12 1.88 18.77
N GLU A 143 -7.49 1.50 20.00
CA GLU A 143 -6.71 0.55 20.82
C GLU A 143 -6.61 -0.84 20.15
N ALA A 144 -7.70 -1.36 19.58
CA ALA A 144 -7.71 -2.66 18.91
C ALA A 144 -6.79 -2.71 17.65
N VAL A 145 -6.65 -1.59 16.93
CA VAL A 145 -5.73 -1.49 15.79
C VAL A 145 -4.27 -1.55 16.24
N MET A 146 -3.92 -0.88 17.35
CA MET A 146 -2.57 -0.91 17.92
C MET A 146 -2.14 -2.31 18.37
N TYR A 147 -3.04 -3.07 19.00
CA TYR A 147 -2.75 -4.44 19.45
C TYR A 147 -2.58 -5.43 18.28
N ARG A 148 -3.32 -5.26 17.19
CA ARG A 148 -3.23 -6.14 16.01
C ARG A 148 -1.90 -5.96 15.27
N ASP A 149 -1.40 -4.73 15.16
CA ASP A 149 -0.12 -4.43 14.53
C ASP A 149 1.07 -4.95 15.35
N SER A 150 0.97 -4.97 16.69
CA SER A 150 2.04 -5.47 17.55
C SER A 150 2.19 -7.00 17.50
N ARG A 151 1.08 -7.75 17.41
CA ARG A 151 1.13 -9.23 17.33
C ARG A 151 1.57 -9.75 15.95
N ALA A 152 1.28 -9.01 14.88
CA ALA A 152 1.66 -9.39 13.52
C ALA A 152 3.18 -9.35 13.28
N LEU A 153 3.93 -8.60 14.11
CA LEU A 153 5.38 -8.55 14.03
C LEU A 153 6.07 -9.75 14.71
N ASP A 154 5.40 -10.42 15.64
CA ASP A 154 6.00 -11.46 16.48
C ASP A 154 5.88 -12.87 15.86
N THR A 155 4.76 -13.16 15.18
CA THR A 155 4.52 -14.49 14.57
C THR A 155 5.36 -14.76 13.30
N LEU A 156 6.06 -13.75 12.78
CA LEU A 156 6.91 -13.89 11.58
C LEU A 156 8.37 -14.29 11.89
N HIS A 157 8.77 -14.35 13.17
CA HIS A 157 10.19 -14.44 13.54
C HIS A 157 10.74 -15.88 13.70
N VAL A 158 9.88 -16.91 13.79
CA VAL A 158 10.32 -18.27 14.20
C VAL A 158 10.47 -19.26 13.03
N LEU A 159 9.96 -18.97 11.82
CA LEU A 159 9.94 -19.93 10.70
C LEU A 159 10.91 -19.63 9.53
N LYS A 160 11.90 -18.75 9.68
CA LYS A 160 12.68 -18.22 8.53
C LYS A 160 14.21 -18.17 8.70
N GLN A 161 14.78 -18.86 9.66
CA GLN A 161 16.21 -18.73 9.92
C GLN A 161 17.08 -19.36 8.83
N GLU A 162 16.70 -20.49 8.21
CA GLU A 162 17.51 -21.18 7.20
C GLU A 162 17.58 -20.46 5.84
N ASP A 163 16.57 -19.64 5.49
CA ASP A 163 16.56 -18.88 4.23
C ASP A 163 17.45 -17.63 4.27
N THR A 164 17.90 -17.19 5.45
CA THR A 164 18.63 -15.92 5.62
C THR A 164 20.07 -15.94 5.10
N ASP A 165 20.72 -17.11 5.06
CA ASP A 165 22.13 -17.22 4.65
C ASP A 165 22.32 -17.05 3.13
N ILE A 166 21.37 -17.51 2.33
CA ILE A 166 21.40 -17.38 0.86
C ILE A 166 21.33 -15.90 0.46
N TRP A 167 20.51 -15.10 1.16
CA TRP A 167 20.33 -13.68 0.87
C TRP A 167 21.50 -12.81 1.30
N SER A 168 22.15 -13.18 2.40
CA SER A 168 23.38 -12.52 2.87
C SER A 168 24.49 -12.57 1.81
N ARG A 169 24.63 -13.69 1.10
CA ARG A 169 25.62 -13.85 0.01
C ARG A 169 25.41 -12.91 -1.17
N LEU A 170 24.16 -12.54 -1.47
CA LEU A 170 23.84 -11.63 -2.59
C LEU A 170 24.35 -10.19 -2.38
N ASN A 171 24.57 -9.78 -1.13
CA ASN A 171 25.03 -8.43 -0.78
C ASN A 171 26.54 -8.21 -0.95
N HIS A 172 27.34 -9.26 -1.10
CA HIS A 172 28.78 -9.12 -1.28
C HIS A 172 29.15 -8.73 -2.73
N PRO A 173 30.03 -7.73 -2.92
CA PRO A 173 30.44 -7.24 -4.24
C PRO A 173 31.31 -8.23 -5.03
N ASP A 174 31.93 -9.21 -4.37
CA ASP A 174 32.91 -10.13 -4.97
C ASP A 174 32.29 -11.28 -5.78
N PHE A 175 30.97 -11.33 -5.90
CA PHE A 175 30.31 -12.28 -6.79
C PHE A 175 30.21 -11.67 -8.20
N ALA A 176 31.19 -11.99 -9.04
CA ALA A 176 31.17 -11.63 -10.45
C ALA A 176 29.88 -12.15 -11.11
N ALA A 177 29.36 -11.40 -12.10
CA ALA A 177 28.20 -11.84 -12.86
C ALA A 177 28.48 -13.23 -13.50
N PRO A 178 27.49 -14.14 -13.57
CA PRO A 178 27.68 -15.51 -14.06
C PRO A 178 28.23 -15.63 -15.50
N SER A 179 28.34 -14.52 -16.22
CA SER A 179 28.93 -14.44 -17.54
C SER A 179 30.47 -14.58 -17.57
N ALA A 180 31.14 -14.55 -16.41
CA ALA A 180 32.59 -14.72 -16.33
C ALA A 180 32.96 -16.19 -16.03
N GLN A 181 32.99 -16.99 -17.11
CA GLN A 181 33.63 -18.30 -17.28
C GLN A 181 34.33 -18.91 -16.05
N THR A 182 33.74 -19.98 -15.52
CA THR A 182 34.50 -21.02 -14.82
C THR A 182 33.92 -22.37 -15.25
N GLU A 183 34.49 -22.91 -16.31
CA GLU A 183 34.28 -24.29 -16.76
C GLU A 183 34.90 -25.22 -15.72
N SER A 184 34.11 -25.83 -14.82
CA SER A 184 34.42 -27.11 -14.11
C SER A 184 33.60 -27.34 -12.83
N SER A 185 32.27 -27.32 -12.89
CA SER A 185 31.46 -27.90 -11.81
C SER A 185 30.05 -28.24 -12.28
N ASP A 186 29.85 -29.48 -12.76
CA ASP A 186 28.59 -30.02 -13.28
C ASP A 186 27.45 -30.15 -12.23
N TYR A 187 27.64 -29.67 -11.00
CA TYR A 187 26.64 -29.70 -9.91
C TYR A 187 26.00 -28.33 -9.59
N ALA A 188 26.32 -27.25 -10.32
CA ALA A 188 25.87 -25.89 -9.99
C ALA A 188 24.57 -25.42 -10.69
N GLY A 189 24.00 -26.21 -11.61
CA GLY A 189 22.88 -25.79 -12.46
C GLY A 189 21.57 -25.52 -11.70
N ASP A 190 21.26 -26.32 -10.68
CA ASP A 190 19.95 -26.29 -10.02
C ASP A 190 19.77 -25.10 -9.04
N GLN A 191 20.86 -24.52 -8.54
CA GLN A 191 20.78 -23.40 -7.59
C GLN A 191 20.46 -22.06 -8.26
N ASN A 192 20.73 -21.90 -9.56
CA ASN A 192 20.64 -20.61 -10.24
C ASN A 192 19.20 -20.24 -10.62
N GLU A 193 18.38 -21.20 -11.07
CA GLU A 193 16.96 -20.95 -11.41
C GLU A 193 16.17 -20.48 -10.18
N ASN A 194 16.43 -21.10 -9.02
CA ASN A 194 15.79 -20.73 -7.76
C ASN A 194 16.10 -19.29 -7.33
N ILE A 195 17.32 -18.79 -7.58
CA ILE A 195 17.71 -17.42 -7.21
C ILE A 195 16.96 -16.39 -8.08
N GLN A 196 16.79 -16.65 -9.38
CA GLN A 196 16.09 -15.74 -10.27
C GLN A 196 14.59 -15.69 -9.95
N ASP A 197 13.98 -16.83 -9.64
CA ASP A 197 12.58 -16.90 -9.21
C ASP A 197 12.37 -16.19 -7.86
N ARG A 198 13.30 -16.36 -6.92
CA ARG A 198 13.28 -15.62 -5.65
C ARG A 198 13.41 -14.10 -5.86
N ALA A 199 14.28 -13.67 -6.78
CA ALA A 199 14.43 -12.25 -7.11
C ALA A 199 13.16 -11.68 -7.78
N ALA A 200 12.54 -12.41 -8.70
CA ALA A 200 11.27 -12.04 -9.32
C ALA A 200 10.10 -11.96 -8.32
N ASN A 201 10.18 -12.75 -7.24
CA ASN A 201 9.22 -12.75 -6.15
C ASN A 201 9.52 -11.74 -5.04
N TYR A 202 10.64 -11.02 -5.10
CA TYR A 202 10.96 -9.98 -4.14
C TYR A 202 9.89 -8.88 -4.14
N LYS A 203 9.51 -8.42 -2.94
CA LYS A 203 8.51 -7.38 -2.75
C LYS A 203 9.05 -6.34 -1.79
N MET A 204 9.16 -5.09 -2.26
CA MET A 204 9.64 -4.01 -1.40
C MET A 204 8.71 -3.80 -0.20
N ASN A 205 9.30 -3.51 0.95
CA ASN A 205 8.54 -3.37 2.19
C ASN A 205 7.72 -2.07 2.18
N ARG A 206 6.38 -2.15 2.12
CA ARG A 206 5.50 -0.97 2.07
C ARG A 206 5.22 -0.33 3.43
N LEU A 207 5.65 -0.96 4.53
CA LEU A 207 5.45 -0.47 5.88
C LEU A 207 6.52 0.53 6.34
N LEU A 208 7.57 0.73 5.55
CA LEU A 208 8.62 1.70 5.88
C LEU A 208 8.06 3.12 5.90
N LYS A 209 8.36 3.87 6.96
CA LYS A 209 7.84 5.23 7.19
C LYS A 209 8.92 6.31 7.17
N THR A 210 10.19 5.95 7.30
CA THR A 210 11.32 6.88 7.40
C THR A 210 12.26 6.77 6.21
N VAL A 211 12.99 7.85 5.91
CA VAL A 211 14.04 7.85 4.87
C VAL A 211 15.18 6.91 5.28
N THR A 212 15.47 6.81 6.57
CA THR A 212 16.47 5.89 7.13
C THR A 212 16.15 4.44 6.78
N ASP A 213 14.89 4.02 6.94
CA ASP A 213 14.50 2.65 6.62
C ASP A 213 14.55 2.38 5.10
N VAL A 214 14.11 3.35 4.28
CA VAL A 214 14.19 3.24 2.82
C VAL A 214 15.64 3.13 2.36
N ALA A 215 16.55 3.92 2.96
CA ALA A 215 17.97 3.85 2.67
C ALA A 215 18.58 2.52 3.13
N ARG A 216 18.17 2.00 4.29
CA ARG A 216 18.59 0.69 4.79
C ARG A 216 18.19 -0.42 3.82
N GLU A 217 16.92 -0.50 3.43
CA GLU A 217 16.46 -1.49 2.45
C GLU A 217 17.21 -1.37 1.12
N TYR A 218 17.50 -0.15 0.68
CA TYR A 218 18.21 0.06 -0.59
C TYR A 218 19.68 -0.35 -0.55
N PHE A 219 20.44 0.10 0.46
CA PHE A 219 21.89 -0.09 0.50
C PHE A 219 22.35 -1.35 1.23
N GLU A 220 21.59 -1.80 2.23
CA GLU A 220 21.98 -2.87 3.17
C GLU A 220 21.05 -4.09 3.05
N GLY A 221 19.77 -3.86 2.74
CA GLY A 221 18.71 -4.88 2.80
C GLY A 221 17.93 -4.80 4.12
N LEU A 222 16.98 -5.72 4.30
CA LEU A 222 16.21 -5.90 5.54
C LEU A 222 16.40 -7.33 6.04
N GLN A 223 15.96 -7.65 7.25
CA GLN A 223 16.01 -8.99 7.90
C GLN A 223 16.10 -10.20 6.94
N GLY A 224 17.32 -10.63 6.60
CA GLY A 224 17.56 -11.78 5.72
C GLY A 224 17.06 -11.62 4.28
N GLN A 225 16.85 -10.38 3.82
CA GLN A 225 16.46 -10.01 2.47
C GLN A 225 17.60 -9.23 1.81
N PRO A 226 17.77 -9.37 0.49
CA PRO A 226 18.86 -8.70 -0.21
C PRO A 226 18.63 -7.19 -0.23
N SER A 227 19.71 -6.42 -0.36
CA SER A 227 19.59 -5.00 -0.67
C SER A 227 18.97 -4.79 -2.04
N VAL A 228 18.11 -3.77 -2.18
CA VAL A 228 17.52 -3.42 -3.48
C VAL A 228 18.61 -3.02 -4.49
N MET A 229 19.71 -2.43 -4.01
CA MET A 229 20.88 -2.15 -4.84
C MET A 229 21.54 -3.42 -5.40
N ALA A 230 21.63 -4.50 -4.61
CA ALA A 230 22.15 -5.78 -5.10
C ALA A 230 21.21 -6.41 -6.14
N LEU A 231 19.90 -6.36 -5.90
CA LEU A 231 18.89 -6.81 -6.86
C LEU A 231 18.98 -6.05 -8.19
N GLU A 232 19.06 -4.72 -8.14
CA GLU A 232 19.17 -3.88 -9.34
C GLU A 232 20.47 -4.15 -10.11
N ARG A 233 21.60 -4.34 -9.40
CA ARG A 233 22.89 -4.64 -10.05
C ARG A 233 22.87 -5.99 -10.76
N ARG A 234 22.31 -7.03 -10.14
CA ARG A 234 22.36 -8.41 -10.63
C ARG A 234 21.29 -8.71 -11.67
N PHE A 235 20.06 -8.28 -11.42
CA PHE A 235 18.89 -8.65 -12.24
C PHE A 235 18.37 -7.48 -13.08
N GLY A 236 18.82 -6.25 -12.83
CA GLY A 236 18.33 -5.06 -13.53
C GLY A 236 16.82 -4.89 -13.38
N PRO A 237 16.09 -4.46 -14.43
CA PRO A 237 14.65 -4.30 -14.36
C PRO A 237 13.85 -5.59 -14.17
N SER A 238 14.45 -6.78 -14.30
CA SER A 238 13.72 -8.04 -14.28
C SER A 238 13.16 -8.40 -12.90
N TRP A 239 13.86 -8.11 -11.78
CA TRP A 239 13.34 -8.43 -10.43
C TRP A 239 12.05 -7.66 -10.07
N ARG A 240 11.74 -6.59 -10.80
CA ARG A 240 10.54 -5.76 -10.64
C ARG A 240 9.49 -6.05 -11.73
N CYS A 241 9.15 -7.33 -11.93
CA CYS A 241 8.18 -7.77 -12.96
C CYS A 241 6.79 -7.14 -12.78
N ARG A 242 6.38 -6.89 -11.52
CA ARG A 242 5.04 -6.38 -11.21
C ARG A 242 4.95 -4.87 -11.46
N PRO A 243 3.90 -4.36 -12.13
CA PRO A 243 3.72 -2.93 -12.36
C PRO A 243 3.74 -2.11 -11.06
N SER A 244 3.16 -2.65 -9.98
CA SER A 244 3.16 -1.97 -8.69
C SER A 244 4.56 -1.82 -8.07
N GLU A 245 5.47 -2.79 -8.29
CA GLU A 245 6.85 -2.70 -7.81
C GLU A 245 7.66 -1.72 -8.64
N ARG A 246 7.46 -1.65 -9.97
CA ARG A 246 8.10 -0.61 -10.81
C ARG A 246 7.77 0.80 -10.35
N SER A 247 6.47 1.09 -10.17
CA SER A 247 6.02 2.41 -9.70
C SER A 247 6.54 2.73 -8.30
N PHE A 248 6.54 1.75 -7.41
CA PHE A 248 7.03 1.94 -6.04
C PHE A 248 8.54 2.17 -5.99
N PHE A 249 9.31 1.43 -6.81
CA PHE A 249 10.74 1.60 -6.96
C PHE A 249 11.07 2.98 -7.50
N ALA A 250 10.37 3.42 -8.55
CA ALA A 250 10.59 4.75 -9.14
C ALA A 250 10.42 5.87 -8.10
N LYS A 251 9.38 5.78 -7.25
CA LYS A 251 9.16 6.73 -6.16
C LYS A 251 10.30 6.75 -5.15
N ARG A 252 10.75 5.57 -4.70
CA ARG A 252 11.87 5.44 -3.74
C ARG A 252 13.19 5.87 -4.34
N MET A 253 13.42 5.58 -5.61
CA MET A 253 14.65 5.93 -6.29
C MET A 253 14.84 7.45 -6.36
N GLN A 254 13.78 8.26 -6.41
CA GLN A 254 13.92 9.71 -6.31
C GLN A 254 14.54 10.16 -4.97
N ILE A 255 14.11 9.52 -3.87
CA ILE A 255 14.64 9.79 -2.53
C ILE A 255 16.11 9.32 -2.45
N ILE A 256 16.38 8.10 -2.93
CA ILE A 256 17.73 7.52 -2.95
C ILE A 256 18.70 8.35 -3.80
N ASN A 257 18.28 8.77 -5.00
CA ASN A 257 19.08 9.61 -5.89
C ASN A 257 19.45 10.92 -5.21
N ARG A 258 18.53 11.52 -4.44
CA ARG A 258 18.85 12.73 -3.69
C ARG A 258 19.89 12.49 -2.59
N ILE A 259 19.78 11.37 -1.85
CA ILE A 259 20.80 10.98 -0.85
C ILE A 259 22.17 10.79 -1.52
N VAL A 260 22.21 10.15 -2.69
CA VAL A 260 23.45 9.93 -3.45
C VAL A 260 24.02 11.25 -3.96
N ASP A 261 23.18 12.16 -4.46
CA ASP A 261 23.60 13.47 -4.96
C ASP A 261 24.21 14.33 -3.84
N ILE A 262 23.56 14.40 -2.67
CA ILE A 262 24.10 15.09 -1.47
C ILE A 262 25.44 14.50 -1.06
N LYS A 263 25.58 13.17 -1.07
CA LYS A 263 26.84 12.50 -0.70
C LYS A 263 27.96 12.83 -1.70
N LYS A 264 27.67 12.85 -3.00
CA LYS A 264 28.67 13.09 -4.06
C LYS A 264 29.04 14.57 -4.18
N HIS A 265 28.09 15.47 -3.97
CA HIS A 265 28.25 16.91 -4.20
C HIS A 265 27.75 17.74 -2.99
N PRO A 266 28.39 17.60 -1.80
CA PRO A 266 27.95 18.32 -0.60
C PRO A 266 28.02 19.85 -0.74
N SER A 267 29.03 20.36 -1.44
CA SER A 267 29.24 21.80 -1.66
C SER A 267 28.08 22.48 -2.41
N LYS A 268 27.38 21.77 -3.30
CA LYS A 268 26.16 22.27 -3.99
C LYS A 268 25.05 22.66 -3.01
N TYR A 269 25.08 22.08 -1.81
CA TYR A 269 24.04 22.21 -0.79
C TYR A 269 24.53 22.96 0.46
N ASN A 270 25.67 23.66 0.38
CA ASN A 270 26.30 24.32 1.53
C ASN A 270 26.59 23.37 2.70
N LEU A 271 26.86 22.09 2.40
CA LEU A 271 27.22 21.07 3.40
C LEU A 271 28.75 20.88 3.46
N PRO A 272 29.31 20.45 4.60
CA PRO A 272 30.73 20.13 4.71
C PRO A 272 31.16 19.05 3.73
N ASP A 273 32.33 19.23 3.12
CA ASP A 273 32.94 18.21 2.27
C ASP A 273 33.21 16.91 3.04
N GLY A 274 33.20 15.77 2.32
CA GLY A 274 33.40 14.46 2.94
C GLY A 274 32.23 13.97 3.80
N ILE A 275 31.01 14.45 3.56
CA ILE A 275 29.82 14.02 4.29
C ILE A 275 29.60 12.49 4.16
N THR A 276 29.34 11.83 5.28
CA THR A 276 29.06 10.39 5.28
C THR A 276 27.65 10.09 4.74
N ARG A 277 27.42 8.87 4.24
CA ARG A 277 26.08 8.43 3.79
C ARG A 277 25.04 8.61 4.90
N LYS A 278 25.37 8.30 6.16
CA LYS A 278 24.49 8.47 7.32
C LYS A 278 24.08 9.94 7.51
N LYS A 279 25.01 10.88 7.34
CA LYS A 279 24.72 12.32 7.39
C LYS A 279 23.85 12.77 6.22
N ALA A 280 24.11 12.29 5.00
CA ALA A 280 23.26 12.58 3.84
C ALA A 280 21.82 12.04 4.00
N ILE A 281 21.64 10.83 4.53
CA ILE A 281 20.33 10.26 4.91
C ILE A 281 19.64 11.19 5.92
N ARG A 282 20.36 11.65 6.94
CA ARG A 282 19.83 12.55 7.96
C ARG A 282 19.35 13.87 7.39
N VAL A 283 20.07 14.48 6.44
CA VAL A 283 19.63 15.72 5.77
C VAL A 283 18.28 15.51 5.07
N VAL A 284 18.12 14.43 4.31
CA VAL A 284 16.85 14.14 3.61
C VAL A 284 15.73 13.77 4.58
N GLU A 285 16.03 13.09 5.70
CA GLU A 285 15.06 12.84 6.77
C GLU A 285 14.65 14.13 7.48
N ASN A 286 15.59 15.06 7.75
CA ASN A 286 15.26 16.37 8.33
C ASN A 286 14.34 17.16 7.38
N MET A 287 14.60 17.10 6.08
CA MET A 287 13.72 17.68 5.06
C MET A 287 12.31 17.09 5.16
N ARG A 288 12.18 15.78 5.37
CA ARG A 288 10.88 15.13 5.60
C ARG A 288 10.21 15.60 6.90
N LEU A 289 10.99 15.78 7.97
CA LEU A 289 10.47 16.07 9.31
C LEU A 289 10.05 17.54 9.50
N GLY A 290 10.68 18.48 8.80
CA GLY A 290 10.30 19.89 8.92
C GLY A 290 11.20 20.90 8.21
N ASN A 291 12.41 20.52 7.78
CA ASN A 291 13.27 21.40 6.98
C ASN A 291 12.79 21.43 5.51
N ASN A 292 11.56 21.87 5.28
CA ASN A 292 10.97 22.02 3.96
C ASN A 292 10.00 23.19 3.96
N SER A 293 9.62 23.61 2.76
CA SER A 293 8.57 24.59 2.52
C SER A 293 7.41 23.97 1.72
N PHE A 294 6.97 22.77 2.10
CA PHE A 294 5.94 22.03 1.36
C PHE A 294 4.59 22.78 1.37
N HIS A 295 4.25 23.40 0.23
CA HIS A 295 3.16 24.37 0.09
C HIS A 295 3.32 25.64 0.94
N GLY A 296 4.56 26.15 1.03
CA GLY A 296 4.86 27.43 1.67
C GLY A 296 4.96 27.40 3.19
N GLN A 297 4.78 26.24 3.82
CA GLN A 297 4.91 26.06 5.27
C GLN A 297 5.67 24.79 5.60
N ALA A 298 6.42 24.81 6.70
CA ALA A 298 7.09 23.63 7.22
C ALA A 298 6.07 22.54 7.56
N THR A 299 6.22 21.37 6.95
CA THR A 299 5.26 20.27 7.10
C THR A 299 5.97 18.95 7.32
N ARG A 300 5.50 18.14 8.27
CA ARG A 300 5.98 16.76 8.40
C ARG A 300 5.40 15.91 7.27
N MET A 301 6.24 15.57 6.31
CA MET A 301 5.86 14.84 5.10
C MET A 301 5.85 13.31 5.31
N THR A 302 4.90 12.65 4.66
CA THR A 302 4.98 11.22 4.37
C THR A 302 6.04 10.96 3.30
N LEU A 303 6.52 9.72 3.15
CA LEU A 303 7.47 9.37 2.08
C LEU A 303 6.94 9.69 0.68
N ASN A 304 5.63 9.53 0.43
CA ASN A 304 5.02 9.87 -0.85
C ASN A 304 5.00 11.39 -1.08
N GLN A 305 4.76 12.19 -0.04
CA GLN A 305 4.85 13.66 -0.13
C GLN A 305 6.29 14.11 -0.38
N LEU A 306 7.28 13.52 0.32
CA LEU A 306 8.69 13.79 0.08
C LEU A 306 9.10 13.44 -1.36
N TYR A 307 8.63 12.31 -1.89
CA TYR A 307 8.82 11.96 -3.29
C TYR A 307 8.27 13.07 -4.21
N ILE A 308 7.04 13.53 -4.01
CA ILE A 308 6.44 14.60 -4.81
C ILE A 308 7.25 15.89 -4.70
N TYR A 309 7.71 16.22 -3.49
CA TYR A 309 8.53 17.39 -3.20
C TYR A 309 9.82 17.40 -4.01
N LEU A 310 10.57 16.30 -3.96
CA LEU A 310 11.83 16.14 -4.68
C LEU A 310 11.62 16.02 -6.20
N ALA A 311 10.60 15.27 -6.65
CA ALA A 311 10.33 15.06 -8.07
C ALA A 311 9.93 16.35 -8.79
N LYS A 312 9.20 17.23 -8.10
CA LYS A 312 8.82 18.56 -8.61
C LYS A 312 9.88 19.63 -8.38
N LYS A 313 11.05 19.28 -7.83
CA LYS A 313 12.14 20.21 -7.49
C LYS A 313 11.67 21.40 -6.64
N MET A 314 10.82 21.12 -5.65
CA MET A 314 10.32 22.13 -4.71
C MET A 314 11.31 22.39 -3.56
N ASP A 315 12.45 21.71 -3.56
CA ASP A 315 13.53 21.89 -2.59
C ASP A 315 14.29 23.20 -2.81
N THR A 316 14.66 23.84 -1.70
CA THR A 316 15.45 25.06 -1.63
C THR A 316 16.79 24.79 -0.95
N PRO A 317 17.84 25.62 -1.17
CA PRO A 317 19.13 25.43 -0.50
C PRO A 317 19.05 25.37 1.03
N ASN A 318 18.09 26.07 1.63
CA ASN A 318 17.89 26.13 3.09
C ASN A 318 17.38 24.80 3.68
N ASP A 319 16.75 23.95 2.87
CA ASP A 319 16.22 22.66 3.32
C ASP A 319 17.34 21.65 3.62
N TYR A 320 18.54 21.89 3.07
CA TYR A 320 19.71 21.02 3.18
C TYR A 320 20.52 21.26 4.46
N SER A 321 19.88 21.15 5.62
CA SER A 321 20.55 21.28 6.92
C SER A 321 20.74 19.94 7.63
N LEU A 322 21.92 19.78 8.25
CA LEU A 322 22.22 18.64 9.13
C LEU A 322 21.43 18.67 10.44
N GLN A 323 21.02 19.86 10.87
CA GLN A 323 20.21 20.08 12.06
C GLN A 323 18.76 20.24 11.64
N LEU A 324 17.86 19.62 12.40
CA LEU A 324 16.43 19.85 12.24
C LEU A 324 16.13 21.21 12.89
N LEU A 325 15.67 22.19 12.10
CA LEU A 325 15.40 23.54 12.59
C LEU A 325 14.10 23.57 13.41
N GLU A 326 13.06 22.96 12.88
CA GLU A 326 11.75 22.87 13.51
C GLU A 326 11.15 21.48 13.25
N PHE A 327 10.55 20.89 14.28
CA PHE A 327 9.77 19.66 14.11
C PHE A 327 8.37 20.02 13.65
N ALA A 328 8.13 19.91 12.34
CA ALA A 328 6.86 20.34 11.76
C ALA A 328 5.69 19.42 12.14
N ARG A 329 4.48 19.99 12.10
CA ARG A 329 3.24 19.23 12.26
C ARG A 329 2.82 18.59 10.93
N PRO A 330 2.08 17.46 10.96
CA PRO A 330 1.43 16.92 9.76
C PRO A 330 0.50 17.95 9.11
N ARG A 331 0.44 17.95 7.76
CA ARG A 331 -0.41 18.88 6.99
C ARG A 331 -1.88 18.89 7.45
N ARG A 332 -2.41 17.72 7.81
CA ARG A 332 -3.79 17.58 8.27
C ARG A 332 -4.07 18.47 9.48
N ASP A 333 -3.12 18.52 10.41
CA ASP A 333 -3.28 19.26 11.66
C ASP A 333 -3.22 20.77 11.40
N LEU A 334 -2.31 21.20 10.52
CA LEU A 334 -2.23 22.59 10.06
C LEU A 334 -3.52 23.05 9.35
N LEU A 335 -4.11 22.19 8.52
CA LEU A 335 -5.38 22.50 7.84
C LEU A 335 -6.58 22.56 8.80
N LEU A 336 -6.56 21.76 9.88
CA LEU A 336 -7.58 21.81 10.92
C LEU A 336 -7.47 23.10 11.74
N GLU A 337 -6.25 23.48 12.12
CA GLU A 337 -5.97 24.72 12.87
C GLU A 337 -6.42 25.95 12.06
N LYS A 338 -6.05 26.02 10.78
CA LYS A 338 -6.50 27.10 9.88
C LYS A 338 -8.02 27.19 9.77
N ARG A 339 -8.72 26.05 9.65
CA ARG A 339 -10.20 26.05 9.59
C ARG A 339 -10.82 26.58 10.89
N ASN A 340 -10.22 26.28 12.03
CA ASN A 340 -10.70 26.75 13.33
C ASN A 340 -10.49 28.27 13.47
N GLU A 341 -9.37 28.81 13.00
CA GLU A 341 -9.10 30.26 12.95
C GLU A 341 -10.12 31.00 12.06
N ASP A 342 -10.44 30.44 10.89
CA ASP A 342 -11.46 30.99 9.98
C ASP A 342 -12.87 30.99 10.63
N THR A 343 -13.15 29.98 11.48
CA THR A 343 -14.45 29.87 12.18
C THR A 343 -14.54 30.88 13.34
N GLN A 344 -13.44 31.09 14.08
CA GLN A 344 -13.41 32.06 15.18
C GLN A 344 -13.45 33.51 14.70
N SER A 345 -12.80 33.83 13.58
CA SER A 345 -12.82 35.17 13.00
C SER A 345 -14.18 35.57 12.38
N THR A 346 -15.04 34.60 12.08
CA THR A 346 -16.37 34.82 11.48
C THR A 346 -17.49 34.88 12.52
N GLN A 347 -17.20 34.93 13.83
CA GLN A 347 -18.19 35.42 14.79
C GLN A 347 -18.11 36.95 14.80
N PRO A 348 -18.98 37.67 14.05
CA PRO A 348 -19.06 39.12 14.19
C PRO A 348 -19.38 39.40 15.65
N GLY A 349 -18.62 40.33 16.23
CA GLY A 349 -18.85 40.81 17.58
C GLY A 349 -20.33 41.01 17.80
N SER A 350 -20.86 40.27 18.78
CA SER A 350 -22.03 40.67 19.53
C SER A 350 -21.72 42.06 20.04
N SER A 351 -22.14 43.06 19.25
CA SER A 351 -22.12 44.46 19.60
C SER A 351 -22.89 44.57 20.91
N SER A 352 -22.13 44.75 21.97
CA SER A 352 -22.63 45.17 23.26
C SER A 352 -23.58 46.34 23.06
N ASN A 353 -24.79 46.16 23.57
CA ASN A 353 -25.77 47.20 23.81
C ASN A 353 -25.11 48.35 24.59
N ASP A 354 -24.84 49.46 23.91
CA ASP A 354 -24.88 50.77 24.55
C ASP A 354 -26.34 51.22 24.51
N LEU A 355 -27.03 50.94 25.61
CA LEU A 355 -28.28 51.59 25.97
C LEU A 355 -27.95 53.03 26.38
N GLU A 356 -27.99 53.96 25.43
CA GLU A 356 -28.32 55.35 25.75
C GLU A 356 -29.68 55.70 25.14
N GLU A 357 -30.61 55.79 26.06
CA GLU A 357 -31.90 56.44 26.05
C GLU A 357 -31.76 57.91 25.63
N GLU A 358 -32.20 58.30 24.43
CA GLU A 358 -32.74 59.66 24.26
C GLU A 358 -33.75 59.80 23.10
N SER A 359 -34.88 60.36 23.48
CA SER A 359 -36.04 60.77 22.70
C SER A 359 -35.73 61.62 21.45
N ARG A 360 -36.42 61.36 20.33
CA ARG A 360 -37.18 62.39 19.56
C ARG A 360 -37.93 61.83 18.33
N ALA A 361 -39.24 61.85 18.45
CA ALA A 361 -40.24 62.39 17.52
C ALA A 361 -39.96 62.50 15.99
N ASN A 362 -40.82 61.82 15.24
CA ASN A 362 -41.62 62.31 14.09
C ASN A 362 -41.01 62.41 12.67
N PRO A 363 -41.84 62.49 11.60
CA PRO A 363 -41.72 61.63 10.41
C PRO A 363 -41.55 62.45 9.12
N GLY A 364 -41.37 61.78 7.97
CA GLY A 364 -41.45 62.45 6.68
C GLY A 364 -41.09 61.55 5.52
N PRO A 365 -42.03 61.29 4.58
CA PRO A 365 -41.77 60.54 3.36
C PRO A 365 -41.24 61.50 2.29
N ASN A 366 -40.25 61.08 1.50
CA ASN A 366 -40.06 61.65 0.18
C ASN A 366 -39.48 60.63 -0.81
N SER A 367 -40.14 60.67 -1.95
CA SER A 367 -40.04 59.94 -3.20
C SER A 367 -38.82 60.34 -4.04
N GLU A 368 -38.77 59.74 -5.24
CA GLU A 368 -37.94 60.03 -6.42
C GLU A 368 -36.69 59.14 -6.56
N GLU A 369 -36.76 58.13 -7.42
CA GLU A 369 -36.47 58.21 -8.87
C GLU A 369 -35.05 58.73 -9.15
N ASN A 370 -34.15 57.82 -9.52
CA ASN A 370 -33.39 58.06 -10.74
C ASN A 370 -32.87 56.77 -11.38
N ASP A 371 -33.41 56.55 -12.56
CA ASP A 371 -32.96 55.71 -13.65
C ASP A 371 -31.61 56.22 -14.19
N SER A 372 -30.76 55.34 -14.74
CA SER A 372 -29.78 55.59 -15.82
C SER A 372 -28.64 54.56 -15.86
N GLN A 373 -28.82 53.56 -16.73
CA GLN A 373 -27.96 53.23 -17.88
C GLN A 373 -26.40 53.25 -17.73
N SER A 374 -25.79 52.06 -17.91
CA SER A 374 -24.73 51.63 -18.87
C SER A 374 -23.67 52.64 -19.41
N PRO A 375 -22.45 52.24 -19.86
CA PRO A 375 -22.14 50.96 -20.54
C PRO A 375 -20.73 50.31 -20.33
N ARG A 376 -20.69 49.01 -20.63
CA ARG A 376 -19.78 48.31 -21.57
C ARG A 376 -18.44 48.99 -21.95
N ARG A 377 -17.31 48.35 -21.61
CA ARG A 377 -16.03 48.50 -22.35
C ARG A 377 -15.43 47.14 -22.69
N GLU A 378 -15.42 46.88 -23.99
CA GLU A 378 -14.55 45.96 -24.72
C GLU A 378 -13.15 46.57 -24.88
N ALA A 379 -12.09 45.74 -24.80
CA ALA A 379 -10.78 45.92 -25.46
C ALA A 379 -10.02 44.59 -25.31
N LEU A 380 -9.88 43.81 -26.39
CA LEU A 380 -8.70 43.75 -27.28
C LEU A 380 -7.51 43.05 -26.61
N GLU A 381 -7.22 41.79 -26.98
CA GLU A 381 -6.44 41.39 -28.16
C GLU A 381 -4.94 41.65 -27.96
N ASN A 382 -4.17 40.57 -27.79
CA ASN A 382 -2.78 40.50 -28.25
C ASN A 382 -2.36 39.04 -28.44
N ALA A 383 -2.15 38.70 -29.71
CA ALA A 383 -1.46 37.52 -30.17
C ALA A 383 0.06 37.69 -30.00
N VAL A 384 0.78 36.65 -29.58
CA VAL A 384 2.19 36.47 -29.97
C VAL A 384 2.45 35.00 -30.30
N THR A 385 2.81 34.83 -31.56
CA THR A 385 3.41 33.71 -32.27
C THR A 385 4.73 33.24 -31.66
N GLY A 386 5.07 31.95 -31.84
CA GLY A 386 6.37 31.45 -31.40
C GLY A 386 6.69 30.01 -31.84
N LEU A 387 6.65 29.76 -33.16
CA LEU A 387 7.33 28.63 -33.80
C LEU A 387 8.84 28.71 -33.54
N ARG A 388 9.50 27.59 -33.17
CA ARG A 388 10.87 27.27 -33.64
C ARG A 388 11.25 25.80 -33.40
N VAL A 389 11.43 25.13 -34.54
CA VAL A 389 12.36 24.04 -34.92
C VAL A 389 12.45 22.82 -34.02
#